data_AF-A0A651FCE8-F1
#
_entry.id   AF-A0A651FCE8-F1
#
_cell.length_a   1.000
_cell.length_b   1.000
_cell.length_c   1.000
_cell.angle_alpha   90.00
_cell.angle_beta   90.00
_cell.angle_gamma   90.00
#
_symmetry.space_group_name_H-M   'P 1'
#
loop_
_entity.id
_entity.type
_entity.pdbx_description
1 polymer ?
#
loop_
_entity_poly.entity_id
_entity_poly.type
_entity_poly.pdbx_seq_one_letter_code
_entity_poly.pdbx_strand_id
1 'polypeptide(L)'
;MASRSEHGGNQNDRATRKRIRVLCVDADPSSQSRIAEILGGRPIALHAVADADAARSALKAREYDVILVDAGTRADGFALAHEASRAKARTRAIVLCNRPTVALSIRAMRAGAIDILRKPLDAEELADRVAAAAEQAETLRAQARRIERLTRICKRLKDSKREVAEQVDVLCNDLANAYQELADHMGQPTVTTEFANRIRAELDVETILRITLEFVLKHAGSTNAAIFLPTGHSDYSLGAYVNYDLPKDAADVLLDHLADRLPTHFENDERICHFTEGHHFEAVMDEPIDWLDRSTVIVMSCHARGECLGVVALFRDQQRPFPAELLATLESVRELFADQLARVVRIHNRHKSQEAWPGFEIDSDDHDELDNGYNFGDPTAGDDYGLAA
;
A
#
# COMPACT_ATOMS: atom_id res chain seq x y z
N MET A 1 34.85 58.57 27.52
CA MET A 1 34.56 57.49 26.55
C MET A 1 35.62 56.41 26.79
N ALA A 2 35.36 55.43 27.66
CA ALA A 2 34.69 54.15 27.34
C ALA A 2 35.53 53.40 26.26
N SER A 3 36.14 52.22 26.45
CA SER A 3 35.87 51.09 27.35
C SER A 3 36.99 50.02 27.29
N ARG A 4 37.11 49.24 28.39
CA ARG A 4 37.50 47.80 28.53
C ARG A 4 38.91 47.34 28.10
N SER A 5 39.80 46.76 28.93
CA SER A 5 39.75 45.75 30.01
C SER A 5 39.33 44.33 29.59
N GLU A 6 40.03 43.34 30.20
CA GLU A 6 39.83 41.86 30.24
C GLU A 6 40.75 41.08 29.29
N HIS A 7 41.85 40.42 29.72
CA HIS A 7 42.04 39.44 30.82
C HIS A 7 40.96 38.34 30.82
N GLY A 8 41.29 37.17 30.28
CA GLY A 8 40.41 36.01 30.32
C GLY A 8 40.92 34.80 29.53
N GLY A 9 42.19 34.44 29.73
CA GLY A 9 42.71 33.14 29.28
C GLY A 9 41.83 32.03 29.85
N ASN A 10 41.18 31.32 28.94
CA ASN A 10 40.07 30.41 29.12
C ASN A 10 40.28 29.39 30.26
N GLN A 11 39.80 29.70 31.47
CA GLN A 11 39.76 28.77 32.61
C GLN A 11 38.67 27.69 32.46
N ASN A 12 37.94 27.67 31.34
CA ASN A 12 36.77 26.81 31.13
C ASN A 12 37.09 25.43 30.49
N ASP A 13 38.33 25.18 30.02
CA ASP A 13 38.72 23.89 29.43
C ASP A 13 39.05 22.78 30.46
N ARG A 14 39.05 23.11 31.75
CA ARG A 14 39.26 22.13 32.84
C ARG A 14 37.97 21.50 33.37
N ALA A 15 36.81 21.96 32.92
CA ALA A 15 35.52 21.40 33.31
C ALA A 15 35.20 20.14 32.48
N THR A 16 35.49 18.97 33.08
CA THR A 16 35.01 17.62 32.71
C THR A 16 35.78 16.85 31.63
N ARG A 17 37.12 16.74 31.74
CA ARG A 17 37.77 15.51 31.21
C ARG A 17 37.22 14.32 31.98
N LYS A 18 36.32 13.57 31.33
CA LYS A 18 35.75 12.31 31.80
C LYS A 18 36.90 11.41 32.27
N ARG A 19 36.94 11.09 33.56
CA ARG A 19 38.01 10.26 34.12
C ARG A 19 37.87 8.83 33.58
N ILE A 20 38.97 8.26 33.10
CA ILE A 20 39.02 6.85 32.68
C ILE A 20 38.81 5.99 33.92
N ARG A 21 37.79 5.14 33.93
CA ARG A 21 37.48 4.25 35.05
C ARG A 21 38.14 2.90 34.79
N VAL A 22 39.07 2.53 35.66
CA VAL A 22 39.84 1.30 35.56
C VAL A 22 39.49 0.40 36.74
N LEU A 23 39.12 -0.84 36.46
CA LEU A 23 38.98 -1.90 37.46
C LEU A 23 40.25 -2.75 37.46
N CYS A 24 40.93 -2.88 38.59
CA CYS A 24 42.10 -3.75 38.73
C CYS A 24 41.75 -4.95 39.59
N VAL A 25 42.06 -6.15 39.09
CA VAL A 25 41.80 -7.43 39.75
C VAL A 25 43.12 -8.14 39.95
N ASP A 26 43.62 -8.09 41.19
CA ASP A 26 44.91 -8.66 41.56
C ASP A 26 44.88 -9.08 43.03
N ALA A 27 45.30 -10.31 43.35
CA ALA A 27 45.32 -10.78 44.73
C ALA A 27 46.49 -10.21 45.54
N ASP A 28 47.51 -9.66 44.88
CA ASP A 28 48.68 -9.07 45.53
C ASP A 28 48.47 -7.57 45.83
N PRO A 29 48.35 -7.17 47.12
CA PRO A 29 48.18 -5.77 47.50
C PRO A 29 49.35 -4.88 47.07
N SER A 30 50.58 -5.42 47.03
CA SER A 30 51.75 -4.64 46.60
C SER A 30 51.67 -4.29 45.11
N SER A 31 51.23 -5.23 44.29
CA SER A 31 50.92 -5.00 42.87
C SER A 31 49.81 -3.96 42.70
N GLN A 32 48.72 -4.03 43.47
CA GLN A 32 47.64 -3.04 43.43
C GLN A 32 48.13 -1.62 43.79
N SER A 33 48.91 -1.48 44.87
CA SER A 33 49.49 -0.19 45.28
C SER A 33 50.39 0.39 44.20
N ARG A 34 51.22 -0.44 43.57
CA ARG A 34 52.10 0.00 42.47
C ARG A 34 51.31 0.46 41.24
N ILE A 35 50.24 -0.25 40.87
CA ILE A 35 49.34 0.17 39.78
C ILE A 35 48.65 1.49 40.13
N ALA A 36 48.24 1.67 41.39
CA ALA A 36 47.65 2.91 41.88
C ALA A 36 48.63 4.09 41.83
N GLU A 37 49.90 3.87 42.16
CA GLU A 37 50.96 4.88 42.04
C GLU A 37 51.22 5.26 40.59
N ILE A 38 51.38 4.27 39.69
CA ILE A 38 51.65 4.50 38.26
C ILE A 38 50.53 5.28 37.58
N LEU A 39 49.27 4.90 37.86
CA LEU A 39 48.09 5.57 37.29
C LEU A 39 47.71 6.84 38.07
N GLY A 40 48.31 7.04 39.24
CA GLY A 40 48.15 8.22 40.08
C GLY A 40 48.65 9.49 39.40
N GLY A 41 47.96 10.60 39.62
CA GLY A 41 48.27 11.88 38.97
C GLY A 41 47.74 12.04 37.54
N ARG A 42 47.14 11.00 36.95
CA ARG A 42 46.43 11.05 35.67
C ARG A 42 44.91 11.17 35.90
N PRO A 43 44.10 11.58 34.90
CA PRO A 43 42.64 11.60 35.01
C PRO A 43 42.05 10.18 34.96
N ILE A 44 42.53 9.29 35.82
CA ILE A 44 42.17 7.88 35.90
C ILE A 44 41.60 7.63 37.30
N ALA A 45 40.43 6.99 37.36
CA ALA A 45 39.82 6.51 38.58
C ALA A 45 40.03 5.00 38.68
N LEU A 46 41.01 4.59 39.49
CA LEU A 46 41.31 3.19 39.74
C LEU A 46 40.43 2.64 40.86
N HIS A 47 39.82 1.49 40.62
CA HIS A 47 39.15 0.68 41.64
C HIS A 47 39.84 -0.69 41.68
N ALA A 48 40.49 -1.02 42.79
CA ALA A 48 41.19 -2.29 42.95
C ALA A 48 40.36 -3.28 43.78
N VAL A 49 40.32 -4.53 43.36
CA VAL A 49 39.66 -5.64 44.03
C VAL A 49 40.56 -6.87 44.04
N ALA A 50 40.46 -7.68 45.10
CA ALA A 50 41.36 -8.81 45.31
C ALA A 50 40.93 -10.09 44.56
N ASP A 51 39.64 -10.23 44.23
CA ASP A 51 39.07 -11.44 43.65
C ASP A 51 38.06 -11.15 42.53
N ALA A 52 37.71 -12.20 41.79
CA ALA A 52 36.83 -12.08 40.62
C ALA A 52 35.36 -11.88 40.98
N ASP A 53 34.90 -12.26 42.17
CA ASP A 53 33.49 -12.10 42.55
C ASP A 53 33.21 -10.65 42.96
N ALA A 54 34.18 -10.02 43.64
CA ALA A 54 34.22 -8.58 43.83
C ALA A 54 34.28 -7.84 42.48
N ALA A 55 35.09 -8.33 41.53
CA ALA A 55 35.16 -7.75 40.19
C ALA A 55 33.82 -7.85 39.43
N ARG A 56 33.17 -9.01 39.45
CA ARG A 56 31.83 -9.21 38.85
C ARG A 56 30.79 -8.29 39.48
N SER A 57 30.80 -8.16 40.81
CA SER A 57 29.91 -7.26 41.54
C SER A 57 30.16 -5.80 41.15
N ALA A 58 31.42 -5.40 41.01
CA ALA A 58 31.80 -4.08 40.55
C ALA A 58 31.34 -3.82 39.11
N LEU A 59 31.58 -4.75 38.17
CA LEU A 59 31.16 -4.65 36.77
C LEU A 59 29.64 -4.57 36.59
N LYS A 60 28.86 -5.15 37.51
CA LYS A 60 27.39 -5.01 37.54
C LYS A 60 26.94 -3.66 38.08
N ALA A 61 27.63 -3.15 39.10
CA ALA A 61 27.24 -1.92 39.80
C ALA A 61 27.63 -0.65 39.02
N ARG A 62 28.74 -0.67 38.28
CA ARG A 62 29.29 0.51 37.59
C ARG A 62 29.92 0.14 36.26
N GLU A 63 29.95 1.08 35.33
CA GLU A 63 30.66 0.95 34.06
C GLU A 63 32.16 1.25 34.23
N TYR A 64 33.01 0.41 33.67
CA TYR A 64 34.46 0.60 33.59
C TYR A 64 34.92 0.67 32.15
N ASP A 65 35.88 1.54 31.84
CA ASP A 65 36.47 1.67 30.52
C ASP A 65 37.45 0.52 30.26
N VAL A 66 38.28 0.22 31.27
CA VAL A 66 39.32 -0.80 31.20
C VAL A 66 39.23 -1.69 32.43
N ILE A 67 39.50 -2.98 32.25
CA ILE A 67 39.76 -3.93 33.34
C ILE A 67 41.19 -4.47 33.20
N LEU A 68 41.97 -4.35 34.26
CA LEU A 68 43.28 -4.97 34.40
C LEU A 68 43.09 -6.26 35.21
N VAL A 69 43.44 -7.42 34.63
CA VAL A 69 43.22 -8.71 35.28
C VAL A 69 44.54 -9.46 35.39
N ASP A 70 44.95 -9.80 36.61
CA ASP A 70 46.10 -10.67 36.82
C ASP A 70 45.79 -12.12 36.39
N ALA A 71 46.65 -12.68 35.54
CA ALA A 71 46.51 -14.02 34.99
C ALA A 71 46.67 -15.13 36.05
N GLY A 72 47.31 -14.85 37.18
CA GLY A 72 47.51 -15.76 38.30
C GLY A 72 46.37 -15.78 39.30
N THR A 73 45.32 -14.99 39.10
CA THR A 73 44.14 -14.97 39.98
C THR A 73 43.46 -16.35 40.04
N ARG A 74 43.00 -16.74 41.24
CA ARG A 74 42.36 -18.03 41.52
C ARG A 74 41.13 -18.35 40.66
N ALA A 75 40.53 -17.34 40.04
CA ALA A 75 39.27 -17.41 39.31
C ALA A 75 39.44 -17.50 37.78
N ASP A 76 40.62 -17.86 37.29
CA ASP A 76 40.99 -17.88 35.87
C ASP A 76 40.76 -16.51 35.23
N GLY A 77 41.71 -15.59 35.39
CA GLY A 77 41.61 -14.20 34.90
C GLY A 77 41.21 -14.05 33.43
N PHE A 78 41.41 -15.09 32.62
CA PHE A 78 40.90 -15.19 31.26
C PHE A 78 39.36 -15.26 31.18
N ALA A 79 38.70 -16.01 32.06
CA ALA A 79 37.24 -16.07 32.13
C ALA A 79 36.65 -14.69 32.47
N LEU A 80 37.27 -13.95 33.40
CA LEU A 80 36.84 -12.61 33.74
C LEU A 80 37.04 -11.61 32.59
N ALA A 81 38.15 -11.71 31.86
CA ALA A 81 38.38 -10.93 30.64
C ALA A 81 37.27 -11.20 29.59
N HIS A 82 36.86 -12.46 29.46
CA HIS A 82 35.76 -12.85 28.58
C HIS A 82 34.42 -12.25 29.00
N GLU A 83 34.06 -12.35 30.27
CA GLU A 83 32.83 -11.76 30.81
C GLU A 83 32.80 -10.24 30.63
N ALA A 84 33.91 -9.55 30.92
CA ALA A 84 34.03 -8.10 30.77
C ALA A 84 33.88 -7.64 29.30
N SER A 85 34.43 -8.42 28.36
CA SER A 85 34.31 -8.12 26.92
C SER A 85 32.88 -8.24 26.39
N ARG A 86 32.08 -9.14 26.97
CA ARG A 86 30.69 -9.42 26.57
C ARG A 86 29.64 -8.61 27.34
N ALA A 87 30.00 -8.00 28.46
CA ALA A 87 29.08 -7.19 29.24
C ALA A 87 28.55 -5.99 28.42
N LYS A 88 27.32 -5.53 28.74
CA LYS A 88 26.64 -4.39 28.05
C LYS A 88 27.50 -3.13 27.95
N ALA A 89 28.48 -2.95 28.83
CA ALA A 89 29.39 -1.81 28.87
C ALA A 89 30.63 -1.93 27.96
N ARG A 90 30.87 -3.07 27.28
CA ARG A 90 32.02 -3.32 26.37
C ARG A 90 33.37 -2.87 26.95
N THR A 91 33.65 -3.25 28.19
CA THR A 91 34.89 -2.94 28.89
C THR A 91 36.07 -3.64 28.21
N ARG A 92 37.21 -2.96 28.06
CA ARG A 92 38.41 -3.53 27.45
C ARG A 92 39.27 -4.23 28.49
N ALA A 93 39.61 -5.49 28.25
CA ALA A 93 40.41 -6.27 29.17
C ALA A 93 41.89 -6.27 28.78
N ILE A 94 42.76 -5.94 29.74
CA ILE A 94 44.20 -6.08 29.64
C ILE A 94 44.62 -7.13 30.67
N VAL A 95 45.33 -8.15 30.24
CA VAL A 95 45.81 -9.21 31.13
C VAL A 95 47.21 -8.86 31.63
N LEU A 96 47.43 -8.97 32.94
CA LEU A 96 48.74 -8.78 33.55
C LEU A 96 49.36 -10.16 33.83
N CYS A 97 50.62 -10.37 33.46
CA CYS A 97 51.27 -11.68 33.59
C CYS A 97 52.75 -11.57 33.98
N ASN A 98 53.21 -12.40 34.92
CA ASN A 98 54.62 -12.45 35.32
C ASN A 98 55.54 -13.06 34.24
N ARG A 99 55.05 -14.06 33.50
CA ARG A 99 55.79 -14.80 32.47
C ARG A 99 54.91 -15.03 31.24
N PRO A 100 54.70 -14.00 30.39
CA PRO A 100 53.92 -14.18 29.19
C PRO A 100 54.60 -15.17 28.26
N THR A 101 53.85 -16.16 27.78
CA THR A 101 54.26 -17.09 26.72
C THR A 101 53.35 -16.87 25.52
N VAL A 102 53.79 -17.26 24.32
CA VAL A 102 52.97 -17.17 23.10
C VAL A 102 51.61 -17.86 23.29
N ALA A 103 51.60 -19.03 23.95
CA ALA A 103 50.37 -19.76 24.24
C ALA A 103 49.40 -18.98 25.16
N LEU A 104 49.92 -18.32 26.20
CA LEU A 104 49.12 -17.49 27.10
C LEU A 104 48.60 -16.23 26.41
N SER A 105 49.40 -15.60 25.55
CA SER A 105 48.95 -14.45 24.76
C SER A 105 47.82 -14.81 23.80
N ILE A 106 47.92 -15.95 23.10
CA ILE A 106 46.84 -16.45 22.24
C ILE A 106 45.58 -16.73 23.07
N ARG A 107 45.72 -17.34 24.24
CA ARG A 107 44.60 -17.59 25.15
C ARG A 107 43.95 -16.30 25.64
N ALA A 108 44.73 -15.28 25.98
CA ALA A 108 44.25 -13.95 26.38
C ALA A 108 43.40 -13.31 25.29
N MET A 109 43.93 -13.29 24.06
CA MET A 109 43.26 -12.69 22.91
C MET A 109 41.96 -13.44 22.56
N ARG A 110 41.97 -14.77 22.60
CA ARG A 110 40.77 -15.60 22.41
C ARG A 110 39.72 -15.37 23.49
N ALA A 111 40.16 -15.07 24.72
CA ALA A 111 39.26 -14.71 25.80
C ALA A 111 38.69 -13.28 25.65
N GLY A 112 39.12 -12.49 24.66
CA GLY A 112 38.63 -11.12 24.44
C GLY A 112 39.44 -10.05 25.15
N ALA A 113 40.63 -10.38 25.67
CA ALA A 113 41.61 -9.38 26.04
C ALA A 113 42.10 -8.64 24.78
N ILE A 114 42.31 -7.34 24.91
CA ILE A 114 42.88 -6.51 23.85
C ILE A 114 44.41 -6.46 23.94
N ASP A 115 44.97 -6.81 25.10
CA ASP A 115 46.39 -6.69 25.36
C ASP A 115 46.86 -7.58 26.52
N ILE A 116 48.16 -7.86 26.57
CA ILE A 116 48.81 -8.57 27.66
C ILE A 116 50.10 -7.83 28.06
N LEU A 117 50.21 -7.48 29.33
CA LEU A 117 51.36 -6.77 29.89
C LEU A 117 52.18 -7.67 30.80
N ARG A 118 53.50 -7.56 30.68
CA ARG A 118 54.44 -8.28 31.53
C ARG A 118 54.65 -7.53 32.84
N LYS A 119 54.58 -8.25 33.96
CA LYS A 119 55.05 -7.75 35.26
C LYS A 119 56.57 -7.96 35.39
N PRO A 120 57.34 -7.01 35.99
CA PRO A 120 56.89 -5.75 36.59
C PRO A 120 56.48 -4.71 35.53
N LEU A 121 55.45 -3.92 35.84
CA LEU A 121 54.85 -2.96 34.91
C LEU A 121 55.73 -1.71 34.79
N ASP A 122 56.01 -1.29 33.57
CA ASP A 122 56.55 0.02 33.28
C ASP A 122 55.46 1.09 33.40
N ALA A 123 55.83 2.27 33.90
CA ALA A 123 54.88 3.32 34.22
C ALA A 123 54.29 4.00 32.98
N GLU A 124 55.11 4.17 31.95
CA GLU A 124 54.71 4.79 30.68
C GLU A 124 53.91 3.78 29.86
N GLU A 125 54.41 2.54 29.75
CA GLU A 125 53.73 1.46 29.01
C GLU A 125 52.31 1.19 29.55
N LEU A 126 52.15 1.00 30.87
CA LEU A 126 50.84 0.71 31.46
C LEU A 126 49.85 1.83 31.17
N ALA A 127 50.29 3.08 31.33
CA ALA A 127 49.39 4.21 31.20
C ALA A 127 49.00 4.47 29.74
N ASP A 128 49.91 4.26 28.79
CA ASP A 128 49.62 4.36 27.36
C ASP A 128 48.67 3.27 26.89
N ARG A 129 48.89 2.01 27.34
CA ARG A 129 47.95 0.91 27.03
C ARG A 129 46.57 1.16 27.63
N VAL A 130 46.48 1.65 28.86
CA VAL A 130 45.20 2.01 29.50
C VAL A 130 44.50 3.14 28.74
N ALA A 131 45.23 4.17 28.30
CA ALA A 131 44.66 5.27 27.54
C ALA A 131 44.10 4.80 26.18
N ALA A 132 44.89 4.03 25.44
CA ALA A 132 44.46 3.46 24.15
C ALA A 132 43.26 2.51 24.31
N ALA A 133 43.26 1.68 25.36
CA ALA A 133 42.14 0.81 25.69
C ALA A 133 40.86 1.58 26.01
N ALA A 134 40.97 2.68 26.76
CA ALA A 134 39.85 3.53 27.12
C ALA A 134 39.25 4.24 25.90
N GLU A 135 40.09 4.74 25.00
CA GLU A 135 39.66 5.35 23.73
C GLU A 135 38.87 4.33 22.89
N GLN A 136 39.40 3.11 22.73
CA GLN A 136 38.69 2.04 22.03
C GLN A 136 37.37 1.64 22.71
N ALA A 137 37.29 1.71 24.04
CA ALA A 137 36.05 1.47 24.78
C ALA A 137 35.02 2.58 24.50
N GLU A 138 35.46 3.83 24.46
CA GLU A 138 34.62 4.99 24.16
C GLU A 138 34.08 4.95 22.73
N THR A 139 34.90 4.66 21.73
CA THR A 139 34.45 4.51 20.33
C THR A 139 33.36 3.45 20.20
N LEU A 140 33.56 2.26 20.81
CA LEU A 140 32.57 1.19 20.76
C LEU A 140 31.25 1.56 21.45
N ARG A 141 31.32 2.33 22.54
CA ARG A 141 30.12 2.82 23.23
C ARG A 141 29.40 3.89 22.43
N ALA A 142 30.13 4.81 21.80
CA ALA A 142 29.56 5.82 20.93
C ALA A 142 28.82 5.17 19.75
N GLN A 143 29.43 4.16 19.12
CA GLN A 143 28.80 3.35 18.06
C GLN A 143 27.55 2.62 18.56
N ALA A 144 27.63 1.93 19.70
CA ALA A 144 26.47 1.23 20.27
C ALA A 144 25.31 2.19 20.57
N ARG A 145 25.60 3.35 21.19
CA ARG A 145 24.60 4.40 21.45
C ARG A 145 24.02 4.97 20.16
N ARG A 146 24.83 5.11 19.11
CA ARG A 146 24.38 5.59 17.79
C ARG A 146 23.40 4.61 17.15
N ILE A 147 23.74 3.33 17.13
CA ILE A 147 22.88 2.25 16.61
C ILE A 147 21.56 2.24 17.40
N GLU A 148 21.62 2.24 18.72
CA GLU A 148 20.41 2.21 19.56
C GLU A 148 19.51 3.44 19.34
N ARG A 149 20.11 4.62 19.17
CA ARG A 149 19.37 5.85 18.82
C ARG A 149 18.71 5.75 17.45
N LEU A 150 19.41 5.24 16.44
CA LEU A 150 18.86 5.05 15.10
C LEU A 150 17.71 4.05 15.11
N THR A 151 17.86 2.90 15.79
CA THR A 151 16.79 1.90 15.93
C THR A 151 15.56 2.50 16.60
N ARG A 152 15.72 3.34 17.64
CA ARG A 152 14.61 4.06 18.28
C ARG A 152 13.91 5.04 17.33
N ILE A 153 14.67 5.80 16.54
CA ILE A 153 14.12 6.73 15.54
C ILE A 153 13.37 5.97 14.45
N CYS A 154 13.95 4.90 13.90
CA CYS A 154 13.30 4.07 12.89
C CYS A 154 12.01 3.45 13.41
N LYS A 155 11.98 3.00 14.68
CA LYS A 155 10.75 2.50 15.31
C LYS A 155 9.67 3.59 15.38
N ARG A 156 10.01 4.77 15.91
CA ARG A 156 9.08 5.92 15.97
C ARG A 156 8.58 6.34 14.59
N LEU A 157 9.45 6.36 13.59
CA LEU A 157 9.08 6.72 12.22
C LEU A 157 8.13 5.70 11.61
N LYS A 158 8.34 4.39 11.85
CA LYS A 158 7.42 3.34 11.43
C LYS A 158 6.06 3.47 12.11
N ASP A 159 6.05 3.71 13.41
CA ASP A 159 4.80 3.86 14.19
C ASP A 159 4.01 5.09 13.69
N SER A 160 4.67 6.23 13.51
CA SER A 160 4.05 7.46 12.98
C SER A 160 3.60 7.32 11.52
N LYS A 161 4.37 6.62 10.66
CA LYS A 161 3.94 6.34 9.29
C LYS A 161 2.68 5.48 9.26
N ARG A 162 2.57 4.49 10.16
CA ARG A 162 1.38 3.65 10.28
C ARG A 162 0.17 4.45 10.73
N GLU A 163 0.33 5.31 11.74
CA GLU A 163 -0.74 6.19 12.22
C GLU A 163 -1.24 7.15 11.13
N VAL A 164 -0.34 7.73 10.34
CA VAL A 164 -0.71 8.55 9.18
C VAL A 164 -1.42 7.73 8.10
N ALA A 165 -0.97 6.50 7.82
CA ALA A 165 -1.63 5.63 6.85
C ALA A 165 -3.05 5.25 7.29
N GLU A 166 -3.24 4.91 8.58
CA GLU A 166 -4.56 4.63 9.16
C GLU A 166 -5.48 5.86 9.08
N GLN A 167 -4.95 7.07 9.30
CA GLN A 167 -5.70 8.31 9.12
C GLN A 167 -6.08 8.54 7.65
N VAL A 168 -5.18 8.27 6.71
CA VAL A 168 -5.46 8.38 5.27
C VAL A 168 -6.55 7.38 4.86
N ASP A 169 -6.52 6.14 5.35
CA ASP A 169 -7.55 5.15 5.05
C ASP A 169 -8.92 5.57 5.58
N VAL A 170 -9.00 6.10 6.81
CA VAL A 170 -10.25 6.65 7.37
C VAL A 170 -10.72 7.85 6.56
N LEU A 171 -9.83 8.80 6.24
CA LEU A 171 -10.17 9.97 5.42
C LEU A 171 -10.59 9.59 4.00
N CYS A 172 -9.97 8.60 3.37
CA CYS A 172 -10.35 8.09 2.06
C CYS A 172 -11.72 7.41 2.11
N ASN A 173 -12.03 6.69 3.19
CA ASN A 173 -13.33 6.07 3.38
C ASN A 173 -14.41 7.11 3.68
N ASP A 174 -14.14 8.10 4.52
CA ASP A 174 -15.04 9.22 4.81
C ASP A 174 -15.26 10.08 3.57
N LEU A 175 -14.22 10.28 2.77
CA LEU A 175 -14.30 10.99 1.50
C LEU A 175 -15.06 10.19 0.45
N ALA A 176 -14.88 8.86 0.38
CA ALA A 176 -15.66 7.99 -0.50
C ALA A 176 -17.14 7.98 -0.10
N ASN A 177 -17.44 7.90 1.20
CA ASN A 177 -18.80 8.00 1.73
C ASN A 177 -19.40 9.39 1.48
N ALA A 178 -18.64 10.47 1.68
CA ALA A 178 -19.09 11.81 1.38
C ALA A 178 -19.26 12.02 -0.14
N TYR A 179 -18.43 11.42 -0.99
CA TYR A 179 -18.63 11.41 -2.44
C TYR A 179 -19.82 10.56 -2.85
N GLN A 180 -20.11 9.45 -2.18
CA GLN A 180 -21.34 8.66 -2.40
C GLN A 180 -22.58 9.44 -1.95
N GLU A 181 -22.56 10.05 -0.77
CA GLU A 181 -23.65 10.91 -0.29
C GLU A 181 -23.84 12.16 -1.16
N LEU A 182 -22.74 12.77 -1.64
CA LEU A 182 -22.78 13.90 -2.58
C LEU A 182 -23.15 13.46 -4.00
N ALA A 183 -22.80 12.25 -4.43
CA ALA A 183 -23.26 11.69 -5.70
C ALA A 183 -24.77 11.39 -5.64
N ASP A 184 -25.24 10.92 -4.48
CA ASP A 184 -26.66 10.77 -4.16
C ASP A 184 -27.37 12.13 -4.11
N HIS A 185 -26.70 13.20 -3.66
CA HIS A 185 -27.28 14.54 -3.52
C HIS A 185 -27.05 15.50 -4.72
N MET A 186 -26.07 15.27 -5.59
CA MET A 186 -25.66 16.19 -6.66
C MET A 186 -25.10 15.44 -7.87
N GLY A 187 -25.96 15.08 -8.84
CA GLY A 187 -25.56 15.16 -10.25
C GLY A 187 -25.96 14.03 -11.20
N GLN A 188 -26.38 12.86 -10.73
CA GLN A 188 -26.79 11.76 -11.64
C GLN A 188 -28.21 11.20 -11.50
N PRO A 189 -28.99 11.37 -10.41
CA PRO A 189 -30.28 10.69 -10.30
C PRO A 189 -31.43 11.36 -11.07
N THR A 190 -31.24 12.46 -11.80
CA THR A 190 -32.34 13.04 -12.60
C THR A 190 -32.31 12.57 -14.05
N VAL A 191 -31.15 12.62 -14.70
CA VAL A 191 -31.02 12.32 -16.14
C VAL A 191 -31.05 10.82 -16.42
N THR A 192 -30.39 10.00 -15.58
CA THR A 192 -30.49 8.55 -15.66
C THR A 192 -31.87 8.05 -15.22
N THR A 193 -32.53 8.71 -14.28
CA THR A 193 -33.93 8.39 -13.91
C THR A 193 -34.93 8.76 -15.00
N GLU A 194 -34.74 9.89 -15.71
CA GLU A 194 -35.55 10.21 -16.89
C GLU A 194 -35.39 9.13 -17.97
N PHE A 195 -34.16 8.71 -18.24
CA PHE A 195 -33.88 7.60 -19.14
C PHE A 195 -34.50 6.29 -18.66
N ALA A 196 -34.30 5.93 -17.39
CA ALA A 196 -34.85 4.72 -16.78
C ALA A 196 -36.38 4.68 -16.88
N ASN A 197 -37.04 5.80 -16.62
CA ASN A 197 -38.50 5.91 -16.74
C ASN A 197 -38.96 5.76 -18.20
N ARG A 198 -38.26 6.40 -19.15
CA ARG A 198 -38.58 6.29 -20.58
C ARG A 198 -38.39 4.86 -21.07
N ILE A 199 -37.23 4.25 -20.86
CA ILE A 199 -36.95 2.90 -21.38
C ILE A 199 -37.80 1.83 -20.69
N ARG A 200 -38.11 1.96 -19.39
CA ARG A 200 -38.98 1.01 -18.66
C ARG A 200 -40.44 1.06 -19.10
N ALA A 201 -40.90 2.15 -19.68
CA ALA A 201 -42.26 2.22 -20.22
C ALA A 201 -42.41 1.50 -21.57
N GLU A 202 -41.30 1.21 -22.24
CA GLU A 202 -41.33 0.65 -23.59
C GLU A 202 -41.32 -0.88 -23.62
N LEU A 203 -42.06 -1.40 -24.59
CA LEU A 203 -42.19 -2.83 -24.88
C LEU A 203 -41.76 -3.19 -26.30
N ASP A 204 -41.38 -2.21 -27.13
CA ASP A 204 -40.94 -2.42 -28.50
C ASP A 204 -39.41 -2.30 -28.61
N VAL A 205 -38.78 -3.27 -29.26
CA VAL A 205 -37.31 -3.34 -29.37
C VAL A 205 -36.77 -2.16 -30.17
N GLU A 206 -37.40 -1.80 -31.29
CA GLU A 206 -36.95 -0.67 -32.13
C GLU A 206 -36.98 0.65 -31.34
N THR A 207 -38.06 0.87 -30.59
CA THR A 207 -38.22 2.03 -29.73
C THR A 207 -37.18 2.06 -28.59
N ILE A 208 -36.89 0.92 -27.97
CA ILE A 208 -35.83 0.80 -26.95
C ILE A 208 -34.47 1.16 -27.55
N LEU A 209 -34.12 0.62 -28.71
CA LEU A 209 -32.86 0.94 -29.41
C LEU A 209 -32.75 2.44 -29.69
N ARG A 210 -33.83 3.04 -30.19
CA ARG A 210 -33.89 4.47 -30.49
C ARG A 210 -33.69 5.33 -29.25
N ILE A 211 -34.38 5.04 -28.14
CA ILE A 211 -34.25 5.80 -26.89
C ILE A 211 -32.83 5.69 -26.33
N THR A 212 -32.25 4.49 -26.37
CA THR A 212 -30.86 4.26 -25.94
C THR A 212 -29.88 5.06 -26.78
N LEU A 213 -29.97 5.00 -28.11
CA LEU A 213 -29.10 5.79 -28.98
C LEU A 213 -29.29 7.29 -28.81
N GLU A 214 -30.53 7.77 -28.74
CA GLU A 214 -30.82 9.19 -28.47
C GLU A 214 -30.15 9.67 -27.18
N PHE A 215 -30.26 8.88 -26.11
CA PHE A 215 -29.67 9.20 -24.82
C PHE A 215 -28.14 9.17 -24.86
N VAL A 216 -27.56 8.12 -25.44
CA VAL A 216 -26.11 7.95 -25.57
C VAL A 216 -25.52 9.09 -26.40
N LEU A 217 -26.12 9.43 -27.54
CA LEU A 217 -25.65 10.52 -28.42
C LEU A 217 -25.77 11.90 -27.75
N LYS A 218 -26.80 12.12 -26.93
CA LYS A 218 -26.94 13.37 -26.16
C LYS A 218 -25.76 13.59 -25.20
N HIS A 219 -25.16 12.53 -24.68
CA HIS A 219 -24.04 12.60 -23.72
C HIS A 219 -22.67 12.42 -24.39
N ALA A 220 -22.56 11.59 -25.43
CA ALA A 220 -21.34 11.37 -26.19
C ALA A 220 -21.01 12.52 -27.16
N GLY A 221 -22.03 13.29 -27.54
CA GLY A 221 -21.97 14.27 -28.61
C GLY A 221 -21.92 13.60 -29.98
N SER A 222 -21.41 14.32 -30.97
CA SER A 222 -21.28 13.82 -32.35
C SER A 222 -20.36 12.60 -32.46
N THR A 223 -20.96 11.42 -32.65
CA THR A 223 -20.27 10.13 -32.80
C THR A 223 -21.06 9.20 -33.70
N ASN A 224 -20.39 8.26 -34.35
CA ASN A 224 -21.07 7.09 -34.91
C ASN A 224 -21.41 6.13 -33.77
N ALA A 225 -22.56 5.47 -33.88
CA ALA A 225 -23.04 4.55 -32.86
C ALA A 225 -23.77 3.38 -33.52
N ALA A 226 -23.40 2.15 -33.20
CA ALA A 226 -24.03 0.93 -33.69
C ALA A 226 -24.43 0.04 -32.52
N ILE A 227 -25.61 -0.58 -32.62
CA ILE A 227 -26.08 -1.62 -31.70
C ILE A 227 -26.25 -2.90 -32.50
N PHE A 228 -25.57 -3.95 -32.06
CA PHE A 228 -25.65 -5.29 -32.61
C PHE A 228 -26.48 -6.16 -31.66
N LEU A 229 -27.45 -6.88 -32.20
CA LEU A 229 -28.34 -7.76 -31.45
C LEU A 229 -28.10 -9.21 -31.89
N PRO A 230 -28.20 -10.19 -30.99
CA PRO A 230 -28.12 -11.60 -31.36
C PRO A 230 -29.31 -11.96 -32.26
N THR A 231 -29.09 -12.86 -33.23
CA THR A 231 -30.13 -13.36 -34.16
C THR A 231 -30.25 -14.89 -34.16
N GLY A 232 -29.32 -15.60 -33.50
CA GLY A 232 -29.26 -17.06 -33.44
C GLY A 232 -28.14 -17.55 -32.51
N HIS A 233 -27.66 -18.79 -32.70
CA HIS A 233 -26.52 -19.33 -31.93
C HIS A 233 -25.23 -18.62 -32.34
N SER A 234 -24.82 -17.61 -31.57
CA SER A 234 -23.59 -16.81 -31.73
C SER A 234 -23.54 -15.87 -32.95
N ASP A 235 -24.63 -15.75 -33.70
CA ASP A 235 -24.75 -14.80 -34.81
C ASP A 235 -25.39 -13.49 -34.34
N TYR A 236 -24.84 -12.36 -34.78
CA TYR A 236 -25.34 -11.02 -34.48
C TYR A 236 -25.66 -10.27 -35.76
N SER A 237 -26.67 -9.40 -35.70
CA SER A 237 -27.00 -8.48 -36.78
C SER A 237 -27.07 -7.05 -36.29
N LEU A 238 -26.95 -6.11 -37.21
CA LEU A 238 -27.17 -4.70 -36.91
C LEU A 238 -28.63 -4.48 -36.49
N GLY A 239 -28.83 -4.02 -35.25
CA GLY A 239 -30.13 -3.63 -34.73
C GLY A 239 -30.44 -2.15 -34.97
N ALA A 240 -29.47 -1.27 -34.70
CA ALA A 240 -29.61 0.16 -34.95
C ALA A 240 -28.26 0.82 -35.22
N TYR A 241 -28.26 1.87 -36.04
CA TYR A 241 -27.05 2.62 -36.39
C TYR A 241 -27.33 4.11 -36.56
N VAL A 242 -26.40 4.93 -36.10
CA VAL A 242 -26.33 6.35 -36.39
C VAL A 242 -25.00 6.67 -37.07
N ASN A 243 -25.12 7.20 -38.28
CA ASN A 243 -24.00 7.72 -39.05
C ASN A 243 -23.83 9.22 -38.79
N TYR A 244 -22.65 9.63 -38.35
CA TYR A 244 -22.27 11.02 -38.18
C TYR A 244 -21.36 11.52 -39.30
N ASP A 245 -20.29 10.79 -39.62
CA ASP A 245 -19.24 11.25 -40.53
C ASP A 245 -18.71 10.19 -41.52
N LEU A 246 -19.31 8.99 -41.59
CA LEU A 246 -18.93 7.99 -42.59
C LEU A 246 -19.69 8.13 -43.92
N PRO A 247 -19.01 7.93 -45.07
CA PRO A 247 -19.68 7.72 -46.34
C PRO A 247 -20.62 6.51 -46.27
N LYS A 248 -21.81 6.59 -46.89
CA LYS A 248 -22.82 5.52 -46.83
C LYS A 248 -22.28 4.16 -47.29
N ASP A 249 -21.62 4.14 -48.44
CA ASP A 249 -21.07 2.91 -49.02
C ASP A 249 -19.98 2.27 -48.14
N ALA A 250 -19.26 3.09 -47.36
CA ALA A 250 -18.25 2.61 -46.41
C ALA A 250 -18.88 2.16 -45.08
N ALA A 251 -19.98 2.80 -44.66
CA ALA A 251 -20.68 2.46 -43.43
C ALA A 251 -21.29 1.06 -43.52
N ASP A 252 -21.93 0.69 -44.64
CA ASP A 252 -22.55 -0.64 -44.77
C ASP A 252 -21.50 -1.75 -44.66
N VAL A 253 -20.39 -1.64 -45.38
CA VAL A 253 -19.28 -2.61 -45.34
C VAL A 253 -18.66 -2.70 -43.95
N LEU A 254 -18.46 -1.56 -43.27
CA LEU A 254 -17.92 -1.53 -41.92
C LEU A 254 -18.87 -2.20 -40.92
N LEU A 255 -20.17 -1.92 -40.99
CA LEU A 255 -21.15 -2.41 -40.04
C LEU A 255 -21.37 -3.91 -40.16
N ASP A 256 -21.41 -4.45 -41.39
CA ASP A 256 -21.45 -5.89 -41.61
C ASP A 256 -20.21 -6.57 -41.01
N HIS A 257 -19.03 -6.00 -41.25
CA HIS A 257 -17.79 -6.51 -40.69
C HIS A 257 -17.77 -6.46 -39.14
N LEU A 258 -18.25 -5.37 -38.56
CA LEU A 258 -18.34 -5.22 -37.10
C LEU A 258 -19.36 -6.18 -36.48
N ALA A 259 -20.48 -6.45 -37.15
CA ALA A 259 -21.50 -7.39 -36.67
C ALA A 259 -20.94 -8.82 -36.53
N ASP A 260 -20.07 -9.24 -37.44
CA ASP A 260 -19.46 -10.58 -37.43
C ASP A 260 -18.37 -10.73 -36.37
N ARG A 261 -17.69 -9.63 -35.98
CA ARG A 261 -16.44 -9.71 -35.19
C ARG A 261 -16.53 -9.14 -33.80
N LEU A 262 -17.20 -7.99 -33.62
CA LEU A 262 -17.28 -7.34 -32.30
C LEU A 262 -17.88 -8.28 -31.26
N PRO A 263 -19.02 -8.95 -31.52
CA PRO A 263 -19.63 -9.80 -30.51
C PRO A 263 -18.72 -10.97 -30.13
N THR A 264 -18.05 -11.62 -31.08
CA THR A 264 -17.11 -12.71 -30.78
C THR A 264 -16.00 -12.31 -29.80
N HIS A 265 -15.56 -11.06 -29.82
CA HIS A 265 -14.49 -10.58 -28.93
C HIS A 265 -14.99 -10.02 -27.60
N PHE A 266 -16.21 -9.44 -27.59
CA PHE A 266 -16.70 -8.66 -26.45
C PHE A 266 -17.95 -9.25 -25.77
N GLU A 267 -18.57 -10.30 -26.31
CA GLU A 267 -19.77 -10.92 -25.75
C GLU A 267 -19.59 -11.43 -24.33
N ASN A 268 -18.36 -11.75 -23.91
CA ASN A 268 -18.04 -12.25 -22.56
C ASN A 268 -17.40 -11.19 -21.65
N ASP A 269 -17.17 -9.98 -22.16
CA ASP A 269 -16.45 -8.94 -21.42
C ASP A 269 -17.46 -8.09 -20.66
N GLU A 270 -17.56 -8.22 -19.34
CA GLU A 270 -18.57 -7.53 -18.53
C GLU A 270 -18.28 -6.03 -18.34
N ARG A 271 -17.13 -5.54 -18.81
CA ARG A 271 -16.67 -4.16 -18.67
C ARG A 271 -16.84 -3.39 -19.97
N ILE A 272 -16.94 -2.07 -19.85
CA ILE A 272 -16.86 -1.19 -21.02
C ILE A 272 -15.40 -1.08 -21.45
N CYS A 273 -15.13 -1.40 -22.72
CA CYS A 273 -13.81 -1.30 -23.31
C CYS A 273 -13.68 0.05 -24.02
N HIS A 274 -12.70 0.86 -23.62
CA HIS A 274 -12.42 2.16 -24.27
C HIS A 274 -11.03 2.15 -24.89
N PHE A 275 -11.01 2.25 -26.22
CA PHE A 275 -9.82 2.38 -27.03
C PHE A 275 -9.65 3.84 -27.45
N THR A 276 -8.58 4.48 -26.98
CA THR A 276 -8.28 5.88 -27.32
C THR A 276 -7.58 6.02 -28.68
N GLU A 277 -7.00 4.93 -29.18
CA GLU A 277 -6.23 4.88 -30.42
C GLU A 277 -6.67 3.67 -31.25
N GLY A 278 -6.93 3.85 -32.54
CA GLY A 278 -7.55 2.85 -33.40
C GLY A 278 -6.71 1.59 -33.59
N HIS A 279 -5.39 1.72 -33.72
CA HIS A 279 -4.49 0.57 -33.81
C HIS A 279 -4.53 -0.38 -32.59
N HIS A 280 -4.86 0.13 -31.40
CA HIS A 280 -5.07 -0.74 -30.22
C HIS A 280 -6.37 -1.55 -30.35
N PHE A 281 -7.38 -0.98 -30.99
CA PHE A 281 -8.62 -1.69 -31.30
C PHE A 281 -8.36 -2.75 -32.37
N GLU A 282 -7.65 -2.43 -33.45
CA GLU A 282 -7.26 -3.40 -34.49
C GLU A 282 -6.44 -4.57 -33.94
N ALA A 283 -5.54 -4.31 -32.99
CA ALA A 283 -4.75 -5.35 -32.34
C ALA A 283 -5.59 -6.33 -31.50
N VAL A 284 -6.76 -5.91 -31.00
CA VAL A 284 -7.69 -6.79 -30.28
C VAL A 284 -8.58 -7.57 -31.25
N MET A 285 -8.87 -7.00 -32.42
CA MET A 285 -9.68 -7.62 -33.46
C MET A 285 -8.90 -8.59 -34.36
N ASP A 286 -7.57 -8.69 -34.17
CA ASP A 286 -6.63 -9.51 -34.95
C ASP A 286 -6.63 -9.22 -36.47
N GLU A 287 -7.15 -8.07 -36.91
CA GLU A 287 -7.14 -7.62 -38.31
C GLU A 287 -7.24 -6.09 -38.44
N PRO A 288 -6.62 -5.48 -39.47
CA PRO A 288 -6.72 -4.04 -39.71
C PRO A 288 -8.12 -3.68 -40.23
N ILE A 289 -8.68 -2.59 -39.71
CA ILE A 289 -9.99 -2.07 -40.11
C ILE A 289 -9.76 -0.65 -40.62
N ASP A 290 -9.62 -0.53 -41.95
CA ASP A 290 -9.18 0.69 -42.67
C ASP A 290 -9.88 2.00 -42.23
N TRP A 291 -11.11 1.91 -41.71
CA TRP A 291 -11.92 3.07 -41.32
C TRP A 291 -11.82 3.44 -39.83
N LEU A 292 -11.16 2.63 -38.99
CA LEU A 292 -11.05 2.82 -37.54
C LEU A 292 -9.63 3.11 -37.04
N ASP A 293 -8.60 3.04 -37.90
CA ASP A 293 -7.18 3.30 -37.53
C ASP A 293 -6.97 4.60 -36.74
N ARG A 294 -7.74 5.65 -37.08
CA ARG A 294 -7.66 6.98 -36.43
C ARG A 294 -8.86 7.32 -35.56
N SER A 295 -9.55 6.31 -35.06
CA SER A 295 -10.76 6.47 -34.24
C SER A 295 -10.49 6.15 -32.77
N THR A 296 -11.21 6.84 -31.89
CA THR A 296 -11.47 6.33 -30.54
C THR A 296 -12.74 5.49 -30.58
N VAL A 297 -12.70 4.32 -29.96
CA VAL A 297 -13.78 3.33 -29.98
C VAL A 297 -14.16 2.98 -28.54
N ILE A 298 -15.45 3.01 -28.22
CA ILE A 298 -16.00 2.46 -26.99
C ILE A 298 -16.88 1.29 -27.37
N VAL A 299 -16.65 0.14 -26.73
CA VAL A 299 -17.49 -1.06 -26.88
C VAL A 299 -18.07 -1.41 -25.52
N MET A 300 -19.38 -1.65 -25.47
CA MET A 300 -20.06 -2.18 -24.29
C MET A 300 -20.95 -3.36 -24.65
N SER A 301 -20.82 -4.44 -23.90
CA SER A 301 -21.68 -5.61 -23.97
C SER A 301 -22.81 -5.49 -22.93
N CYS A 302 -24.03 -5.77 -23.35
CA CYS A 302 -25.23 -5.59 -22.56
C CYS A 302 -25.72 -6.96 -22.08
N HIS A 303 -25.47 -7.24 -20.80
CA HIS A 303 -25.73 -8.55 -20.20
C HIS A 303 -26.96 -8.55 -19.32
N ALA A 304 -27.77 -9.59 -19.42
CA ALA A 304 -28.82 -9.87 -18.46
C ALA A 304 -28.84 -11.36 -18.15
N ARG A 305 -28.83 -11.72 -16.86
CA ARG A 305 -28.86 -13.11 -16.38
C ARG A 305 -27.74 -14.01 -16.95
N GLY A 306 -26.58 -13.43 -17.24
CA GLY A 306 -25.43 -14.16 -17.78
C GLY A 306 -25.44 -14.36 -19.29
N GLU A 307 -26.42 -13.80 -20.01
CA GLU A 307 -26.47 -13.82 -21.48
C GLU A 307 -26.20 -12.42 -22.05
N CYS A 308 -25.45 -12.35 -23.15
CA CYS A 308 -25.20 -11.12 -23.89
C CYS A 308 -26.36 -10.82 -24.85
N LEU A 309 -27.15 -9.78 -24.53
CA LEU A 309 -28.35 -9.39 -25.30
C LEU A 309 -28.06 -8.34 -26.36
N GLY A 310 -26.86 -7.79 -26.40
CA GLY A 310 -26.43 -6.88 -27.44
C GLY A 310 -25.06 -6.30 -27.18
N VAL A 311 -24.43 -5.80 -28.23
CA VAL A 311 -23.14 -5.12 -28.17
C VAL A 311 -23.31 -3.74 -28.79
N VAL A 312 -22.89 -2.71 -28.07
CA VAL A 312 -22.96 -1.32 -28.53
C VAL A 312 -21.55 -0.81 -28.78
N ALA A 313 -21.33 -0.25 -29.96
CA ALA A 313 -20.08 0.37 -30.36
C ALA A 313 -20.28 1.85 -30.66
N LEU A 314 -19.47 2.70 -30.05
CA LEU A 314 -19.38 4.13 -30.32
C LEU A 314 -18.01 4.42 -30.90
N PHE A 315 -17.94 5.15 -32.00
CA PHE A 315 -16.66 5.47 -32.61
C PHE A 315 -16.68 6.82 -33.32
N ARG A 316 -15.57 7.54 -33.18
CA ARG A 316 -15.37 8.89 -33.75
C ARG A 316 -13.89 9.17 -33.91
N ASP A 317 -13.56 10.22 -34.65
CA ASP A 317 -12.16 10.68 -34.82
C ASP A 317 -11.46 10.89 -33.47
N GLN A 318 -10.26 10.30 -33.31
CA GLN A 318 -9.46 10.36 -32.08
C GLN A 318 -9.05 11.79 -31.68
N GLN A 319 -9.05 12.76 -32.61
CA GLN A 319 -8.79 14.17 -32.31
C GLN A 319 -9.93 14.81 -31.50
N ARG A 320 -11.09 14.17 -31.44
CA ARG A 320 -12.23 14.61 -30.63
C ARG A 320 -12.58 13.50 -29.64
N PRO A 321 -11.85 13.36 -28.52
CA PRO A 321 -12.10 12.30 -27.57
C PRO A 321 -13.47 12.43 -26.90
N PHE A 322 -13.98 11.30 -26.40
CA PHE A 322 -15.22 11.27 -25.63
C PHE A 322 -15.09 12.06 -24.30
N PRO A 323 -16.18 12.68 -23.81
CA PRO A 323 -16.19 13.33 -22.50
C PRO A 323 -15.85 12.35 -21.37
N ALA A 324 -15.12 12.82 -20.35
CA ALA A 324 -14.69 11.98 -19.22
C ALA A 324 -15.86 11.34 -18.43
N GLU A 325 -17.01 12.01 -18.41
CA GLU A 325 -18.23 11.58 -17.72
C GLU A 325 -19.06 10.54 -18.50
N LEU A 326 -18.72 10.30 -19.78
CA LEU A 326 -19.50 9.41 -20.63
C LEU A 326 -19.45 7.96 -20.15
N LEU A 327 -18.28 7.47 -19.71
CA LEU A 327 -18.14 6.08 -19.29
C LEU A 327 -19.06 5.72 -18.12
N ALA A 328 -19.11 6.57 -17.08
CA ALA A 328 -20.03 6.39 -15.95
C ALA A 328 -21.51 6.43 -16.39
N THR A 329 -21.84 7.27 -17.37
CA THR A 329 -23.18 7.33 -17.95
C THR A 329 -23.52 6.04 -18.70
N LEU A 330 -22.57 5.52 -19.50
CA LEU A 330 -22.74 4.29 -20.25
C LEU A 330 -22.88 3.06 -19.35
N GLU A 331 -22.18 3.01 -18.20
CA GLU A 331 -22.35 1.93 -17.22
C GLU A 331 -23.80 1.84 -16.74
N SER A 332 -24.41 2.98 -16.39
CA SER A 332 -25.81 3.04 -15.96
C SER A 332 -26.79 2.66 -17.09
N VAL A 333 -26.52 3.14 -18.31
CA VAL A 333 -27.36 2.86 -19.49
C VAL A 333 -27.30 1.38 -19.86
N ARG A 334 -26.11 0.78 -19.83
CA ARG A 334 -25.85 -0.61 -20.20
C ARG A 334 -26.70 -1.58 -19.38
N GLU A 335 -26.77 -1.38 -18.07
CA GLU A 335 -27.57 -2.23 -17.17
C GLU A 335 -29.07 -2.06 -17.43
N LEU A 336 -29.55 -0.81 -17.47
CA LEU A 336 -30.97 -0.52 -17.71
C LEU A 336 -31.44 -1.05 -19.07
N PHE A 337 -30.63 -0.86 -20.11
CA PHE A 337 -30.91 -1.33 -21.46
C PHE A 337 -30.96 -2.86 -21.55
N ALA A 338 -29.97 -3.55 -20.95
CA ALA A 338 -29.96 -5.01 -20.92
C ALA A 338 -31.17 -5.58 -20.20
N ASP A 339 -31.54 -5.02 -19.03
CA ASP A 339 -32.71 -5.44 -18.27
C ASP A 339 -34.02 -5.26 -19.05
N GLN A 340 -34.15 -4.13 -19.76
CA GLN A 340 -35.36 -3.87 -20.56
C GLN A 340 -35.44 -4.78 -21.79
N LEU A 341 -34.33 -4.99 -22.50
CA LEU A 341 -34.28 -5.94 -23.61
C LEU A 341 -34.64 -7.35 -23.13
N ALA A 342 -34.07 -7.81 -22.03
CA ALA A 342 -34.38 -9.12 -21.45
C ALA A 342 -35.86 -9.28 -21.14
N ARG A 343 -36.50 -8.21 -20.64
CA ARG A 343 -37.93 -8.20 -20.34
C ARG A 343 -38.78 -8.23 -21.62
N VAL A 344 -38.45 -7.44 -22.63
CA VAL A 344 -39.18 -7.40 -23.90
C VAL A 344 -39.05 -8.70 -24.68
N VAL A 345 -37.85 -9.28 -24.73
CA VAL A 345 -37.59 -10.59 -25.34
C VAL A 345 -38.44 -11.67 -24.66
N ARG A 346 -38.49 -11.68 -23.32
CA ARG A 346 -39.35 -12.62 -22.57
C ARG A 346 -40.84 -12.45 -22.88
N ILE A 347 -41.33 -11.21 -22.93
CA ILE A 347 -42.74 -10.93 -23.24
C ILE A 347 -43.10 -11.40 -24.67
N HIS A 348 -42.23 -11.13 -25.65
CA HIS A 348 -42.44 -11.57 -27.03
C HIS A 348 -42.33 -13.09 -27.20
N ASN A 349 -41.40 -13.74 -26.51
CA ASN A 349 -41.23 -15.19 -26.54
C ASN A 349 -42.37 -15.93 -25.83
N ARG A 350 -43.00 -15.32 -24.81
CA ARG A 350 -44.21 -15.87 -24.15
C ARG A 350 -45.43 -15.95 -25.08
N HIS A 351 -45.46 -15.12 -26.13
CA HIS A 351 -46.54 -15.11 -27.12
C HIS A 351 -46.22 -15.93 -28.39
N LYS A 352 -44.94 -16.20 -28.67
CA LYS A 352 -44.50 -17.09 -29.76
C LYS A 352 -44.29 -18.53 -29.26
N SER A 353 -45.34 -19.11 -28.69
CA SER A 353 -45.46 -20.57 -28.72
C SER A 353 -45.59 -20.95 -30.20
N GLN A 354 -44.56 -21.57 -30.76
CA GLN A 354 -44.57 -22.23 -32.08
C GLN A 354 -44.24 -21.31 -33.28
N GLU A 355 -43.09 -20.62 -33.28
CA GLU A 355 -42.14 -20.58 -34.43
C GLU A 355 -40.94 -19.65 -34.15
N ALA A 356 -39.80 -20.32 -33.90
CA ALA A 356 -38.40 -19.94 -34.13
C ALA A 356 -37.76 -18.78 -33.34
N TRP A 357 -37.37 -19.06 -32.10
CA TRP A 357 -36.00 -18.83 -31.57
C TRP A 357 -35.57 -20.12 -30.85
N PRO A 358 -34.58 -20.90 -31.34
CA PRO A 358 -34.10 -22.07 -30.62
C PRO A 358 -32.98 -21.67 -29.65
N GLY A 359 -33.19 -21.87 -28.34
CA GLY A 359 -32.16 -21.65 -27.31
C GLY A 359 -32.69 -21.35 -25.92
N PHE A 360 -33.93 -20.87 -25.78
CA PHE A 360 -34.54 -20.62 -24.48
C PHE A 360 -35.15 -21.91 -23.91
N GLU A 361 -34.38 -22.66 -23.12
CA GLU A 361 -34.99 -23.56 -22.14
C GLU A 361 -35.56 -22.70 -21.00
N ILE A 362 -36.89 -22.59 -20.97
CA ILE A 362 -37.61 -21.98 -19.86
C ILE A 362 -37.53 -22.98 -18.70
N ASP A 363 -36.66 -22.71 -17.71
CA ASP A 363 -36.73 -23.40 -16.43
C ASP A 363 -38.06 -23.00 -15.77
N SER A 364 -38.94 -24.00 -15.60
CA SER A 364 -40.34 -23.83 -15.24
C SER A 364 -40.59 -23.69 -13.73
N ASP A 365 -39.61 -23.24 -12.95
CA ASP A 365 -39.65 -23.39 -11.49
C ASP A 365 -39.85 -22.09 -10.68
N ASP A 366 -39.96 -20.91 -11.32
CA ASP A 366 -40.36 -19.68 -10.62
C ASP A 366 -41.86 -19.38 -10.82
N HIS A 367 -42.69 -20.32 -10.36
CA HIS A 367 -44.06 -20.03 -9.95
C HIS A 367 -44.07 -19.96 -8.43
N ASP A 368 -43.71 -18.81 -7.85
CA ASP A 368 -44.28 -18.30 -6.60
C ASP A 368 -43.57 -16.99 -6.21
N GLU A 369 -44.35 -15.90 -6.20
CA GLU A 369 -44.19 -14.63 -5.45
C GLU A 369 -44.70 -13.44 -6.29
N LEU A 370 -46.00 -13.41 -6.51
CA LEU A 370 -46.76 -12.17 -6.67
C LEU A 370 -47.96 -12.24 -5.72
N ASP A 371 -47.68 -12.16 -4.42
CA ASP A 371 -48.70 -11.83 -3.42
C ASP A 371 -49.01 -10.32 -3.55
N ASN A 372 -50.06 -10.03 -4.31
CA ASN A 372 -50.61 -8.69 -4.46
C ASN A 372 -51.34 -8.28 -3.18
N GLY A 373 -50.58 -7.78 -2.20
CA GLY A 373 -51.09 -7.03 -1.05
C GLY A 373 -51.54 -5.62 -1.41
N TYR A 374 -52.55 -5.47 -2.27
CA TYR A 374 -53.29 -4.21 -2.44
C TYR A 374 -54.79 -4.48 -2.34
N ASN A 375 -55.30 -4.27 -1.13
CA ASN A 375 -56.70 -4.33 -0.77
C ASN A 375 -57.46 -3.16 -1.44
N PHE A 376 -58.22 -3.45 -2.49
CA PHE A 376 -59.18 -2.49 -3.08
C PHE A 376 -60.41 -2.42 -2.17
N GLY A 377 -60.52 -1.35 -1.38
CA GLY A 377 -61.74 -0.99 -0.67
C GLY A 377 -62.80 -0.49 -1.66
N ASP A 378 -63.88 -1.25 -1.77
CA ASP A 378 -65.12 -0.93 -2.49
C ASP A 378 -65.87 0.23 -1.79
N PRO A 379 -66.21 1.34 -2.47
CA PRO A 379 -67.06 2.37 -1.91
C PRO A 379 -68.46 2.29 -2.51
N THR A 380 -69.32 1.46 -1.91
CA THR A 380 -70.78 1.58 -2.09
C THR A 380 -71.52 1.48 -0.76
N ALA A 381 -72.49 2.40 -0.59
CA ALA A 381 -73.32 2.73 0.58
C ALA A 381 -72.59 3.57 1.66
N GLY A 382 -73.07 4.71 2.12
CA GLY A 382 -74.42 5.28 2.12
C GLY A 382 -74.72 5.78 3.54
N ASP A 383 -75.34 6.96 3.64
CA ASP A 383 -75.95 7.62 4.81
C ASP A 383 -75.03 8.56 5.61
N ASP A 384 -75.15 9.88 5.55
CA ASP A 384 -76.23 10.82 5.99
C ASP A 384 -75.84 11.49 7.33
N TYR A 385 -76.41 12.67 7.59
CA TYR A 385 -76.11 13.71 8.61
C TYR A 385 -74.96 14.67 8.21
N GLY A 386 -75.13 16.00 8.11
CA GLY A 386 -76.24 16.90 8.41
C GLY A 386 -75.67 18.31 8.67
N LEU A 387 -76.25 19.32 7.99
CA LEU A 387 -76.40 20.74 8.35
C LEU A 387 -75.34 21.46 9.23
N ALA A 388 -74.75 22.52 8.69
CA ALA A 388 -74.87 23.87 9.25
C ALA A 388 -74.39 24.98 8.28
N ALA A 389 -75.27 25.97 8.10
CA ALA A 389 -75.15 27.31 7.50
C ALA A 389 -75.01 27.44 5.98
#